data_AF-A0A7Y7E5S1-F1
#
_entry.id   AF-A0A7Y7E5S1-F1
#
_cell.length_a   1.000
_cell.length_b   1.000
_cell.length_c   1.000
_cell.angle_alpha   90.00
_cell.angle_beta   90.00
_cell.angle_gamma   90.00
#
_symmetry.space_group_name_H-M   'P 1'
#
loop_
_entity.id
_entity.type
_entity.pdbx_description
1 polymer ?
#
loop_
_entity_poly.entity_id
_entity_poly.type
_entity_poly.pdbx_seq_one_letter_code
_entity_poly.pdbx_strand_id
1 'polypeptide(L)' 'MRHAIGDLMSRSKREIPHYSFRDALELGSLDFLRLVETFGDRTGCRIDEDDYPAFTTLSGATGFLVEHAP' A
#
# COMPACT_ATOMS: atom_id res chain seq x y z
N MET A 1 20.35 26.70 -0.63
CA MET A 1 18.93 26.47 -1.00
C MET A 1 18.67 25.14 -1.70
N ARG A 2 19.41 24.71 -2.74
CA ARG A 2 19.15 23.43 -3.46
C ARG A 2 19.18 22.16 -2.58
N HIS A 3 20.05 22.12 -1.56
CA HIS A 3 20.16 20.98 -0.64
C HIS A 3 18.91 20.78 0.25
N ALA A 4 18.30 21.88 0.70
CA ALA A 4 17.14 21.84 1.59
C ALA A 4 15.87 21.30 0.89
N ILE A 5 15.72 21.56 -0.41
CA ILE A 5 14.60 21.02 -1.21
C ILE A 5 14.78 19.51 -1.44
N GLY A 6 16.02 19.05 -1.67
CA GLY A 6 16.34 17.63 -1.83
C GLY A 6 16.02 16.80 -0.59
N ASP A 7 16.37 17.30 0.60
CA ASP A 7 16.07 16.63 1.87
C ASP A 7 14.57 16.56 2.15
N LEU A 8 13.81 17.62 1.84
CA LEU A 8 12.36 17.63 2.00
C LEU A 8 11.66 16.63 1.07
N MET A 9 12.08 16.54 -0.19
CA MET A 9 11.54 15.58 -1.17
C MET A 9 11.88 14.14 -0.78
N SER A 10 13.10 13.90 -0.27
CA SER A 10 13.52 12.60 0.26
C SER A 10 12.68 12.18 1.47
N ARG A 11 12.38 13.13 2.37
CA ARG A 11 11.51 12.90 3.52
C ARG A 11 10.08 12.56 3.12
N SER A 12 9.50 13.32 2.19
CA SER A 12 8.18 13.01 1.61
C SER A 12 8.13 11.62 0.99
N LYS A 13 9.18 11.21 0.25
CA LYS A 13 9.25 9.87 -0.35
C LYS A 13 9.27 8.73 0.69
N ARG A 14 9.81 8.97 1.89
CA ARG A 14 9.78 7.99 2.99
C ARG A 14 8.41 7.86 3.65
N GLU A 15 7.53 8.84 3.46
CA GLU A 15 6.17 8.81 4.00
C GLU A 15 5.19 8.13 3.04
N ILE A 16 5.47 8.14 1.73
CA ILE A 16 4.64 7.49 0.69
C ILE A 16 4.23 6.06 1.05
N PRO A 17 5.10 5.18 1.60
CA PRO A 17 4.69 3.82 1.96
C PRO A 17 3.56 3.74 3.01
N HIS A 18 3.34 4.81 3.76
CA HIS A 18 2.32 4.92 4.80
C HIS A 18 1.09 5.71 4.34
N TYR A 19 1.07 6.20 3.10
CA TYR A 19 -0.10 6.89 2.56
C TYR A 19 -1.20 5.87 2.24
N SER A 20 -2.43 6.27 2.55
CA SER A 20 -3.64 5.54 2.19
C SER A 20 -3.75 5.46 0.66
N PHE A 21 -3.88 4.26 0.10
CA PHE A 21 -4.12 4.09 -1.33
C PHE A 21 -5.43 4.75 -1.76
N ARG A 22 -6.46 4.69 -0.91
CA ARG A 22 -7.75 5.30 -1.19
C ARG A 22 -7.65 6.80 -1.33
N ASP A 23 -6.84 7.46 -0.51
CA ASP A 23 -6.69 8.91 -0.55
C ASP A 23 -5.66 9.32 -1.63
N ALA A 24 -4.53 8.62 -1.71
CA ALA A 24 -3.44 8.97 -2.61
C ALA A 24 -3.72 8.66 -4.09
N LEU A 25 -4.53 7.64 -4.37
CA LEU A 25 -4.91 7.22 -5.73
C LEU A 25 -6.40 7.43 -6.01
N GLU A 26 -7.13 8.05 -5.07
CA GLU A 26 -8.58 8.31 -5.16
C GLU A 26 -9.41 7.05 -5.46
N LEU A 27 -9.03 5.90 -4.87
CA LEU A 27 -9.69 4.63 -5.14
C LEU A 27 -11.09 4.58 -4.52
N GLY A 28 -12.08 4.34 -5.37
CA GLY A 28 -13.42 3.96 -4.95
C GLY A 28 -13.43 2.59 -4.25
N SER A 29 -14.56 2.21 -3.65
CA SER A 29 -14.65 0.93 -2.93
C SER A 29 -14.45 -0.30 -3.78
N LEU A 30 -14.96 -0.30 -5.02
CA LEU A 30 -14.74 -1.39 -5.96
C LEU A 30 -13.30 -1.42 -6.47
N ASP A 31 -12.66 -0.26 -6.63
CA ASP A 31 -11.28 -0.20 -7.12
C ASP A 31 -10.29 -0.67 -6.05
N PHE A 32 -10.56 -0.33 -4.78
CA PHE A 32 -9.82 -0.88 -3.66
C PHE A 32 -9.99 -2.41 -3.57
N LEU A 33 -11.21 -2.93 -3.71
CA LEU A 33 -11.44 -4.37 -3.68
C LEU A 33 -10.65 -5.09 -4.79
N ARG A 34 -10.69 -4.58 -6.03
CA ARG A 34 -9.91 -5.13 -7.14
C ARG A 34 -8.40 -5.10 -6.89
N LEU A 35 -7.90 -4.06 -6.21
CA LEU A 35 -6.50 -3.99 -5.83
C LEU A 35 -6.12 -5.14 -4.88
N VAL A 36 -6.95 -5.38 -3.87
CA VAL A 36 -6.73 -6.47 -2.90
C VAL A 36 -6.82 -7.84 -3.58
N GLU A 37 -7.84 -8.05 -4.43
CA GLU A 37 -7.98 -9.28 -5.24
C GLU A 37 -6.73 -9.51 -6.11
N THR A 38 -6.23 -8.44 -6.76
CA THR A 38 -5.01 -8.52 -7.57
C THR A 38 -3.79 -8.92 -6.76
N PHE A 39 -3.67 -8.48 -5.50
CA PHE A 39 -2.58 -8.93 -4.63
C PHE A 39 -2.70 -10.42 -4.32
N GLY A 40 -3.89 -10.90 -3.96
CA GLY A 40 -4.14 -12.32 -3.71
C GLY A 40 -3.79 -13.18 -4.92
N ASP A 41 -4.32 -12.82 -6.09
CA ASP A 41 -4.11 -13.56 -7.34
C ASP A 41 -2.62 -13.61 -7.75
N ARG A 42 -1.91 -12.49 -7.62
CA ARG A 42 -0.50 -12.41 -8.06
C ARG A 42 0.49 -13.03 -7.09
N THR A 43 0.13 -13.13 -5.81
CA THR A 43 1.01 -13.67 -4.77
C THR A 43 0.65 -15.09 -4.35
N GLY A 44 -0.56 -15.56 -4.67
CA GLY A 44 -1.10 -16.81 -4.17
C GLY A 44 -1.51 -16.74 -2.69
N CYS A 45 -1.48 -15.56 -2.07
CA CYS A 45 -1.90 -15.37 -0.69
C CYS A 45 -3.44 -15.37 -0.59
N ARG A 46 -3.97 -16.09 0.41
CA ARG A 46 -5.38 -15.95 0.80
C ARG A 46 -5.52 -14.64 1.57
N ILE A 47 -6.52 -13.83 1.19
CA ILE A 47 -6.84 -12.55 1.83
C ILE A 47 -8.34 -12.55 2.11
N ASP A 48 -8.73 -12.46 3.38
CA ASP A 48 -10.11 -12.36 3.81
C ASP A 48 -10.46 -10.88 4.16
N GLU A 49 -11.74 -10.54 4.32
CA GLU A 49 -12.17 -9.15 4.56
C GLU A 49 -11.56 -8.53 5.83
N ASP A 50 -11.31 -9.36 6.85
CA ASP A 50 -10.67 -8.97 8.10
C ASP A 50 -9.22 -8.47 7.88
N ASP A 51 -8.59 -8.85 6.76
CA ASP A 51 -7.21 -8.46 6.41
C ASP A 51 -7.15 -7.13 5.66
N TYR A 52 -8.27 -6.63 5.12
CA TYR A 52 -8.32 -5.42 4.29
C TYR A 52 -7.67 -4.17 4.93
N PRO A 53 -7.73 -3.95 6.27
CA PRO A 53 -7.01 -2.86 6.90
C PRO A 53 -5.50 -2.86 6.61
N ALA A 54 -4.86 -4.04 6.46
CA ALA A 54 -3.44 -4.15 6.13
C ALA A 54 -3.15 -3.65 4.69
N PHE A 55 -4.10 -3.77 3.78
CA PHE A 55 -3.94 -3.38 2.38
C PHE A 55 -4.26 -1.91 2.09
N THR A 56 -4.48 -1.09 3.13
CA THR A 56 -4.75 0.35 2.96
C THR A 56 -3.51 1.15 2.61
N THR A 57 -2.30 0.63 2.88
CA THR A 57 -1.02 1.30 2.60
C THR A 57 -0.03 0.32 1.98
N LEU A 58 1.01 0.85 1.31
CA LEU A 58 2.07 0.01 0.73
C LEU A 58 2.86 -0.75 1.80
N SER A 59 3.18 -0.10 2.92
CA SER A 59 3.89 -0.72 4.03
C SER A 59 3.08 -1.85 4.67
N GLY A 60 1.77 -1.67 4.83
CA GLY A 60 0.89 -2.70 5.38
C GLY A 60 0.75 -3.88 4.41
N ALA A 61 0.46 -3.61 3.13
CA ALA A 61 0.28 -4.66 2.12
C ALA A 61 1.57 -5.48 1.96
N THR A 62 2.73 -4.83 1.86
CA THR A 62 4.01 -5.54 1.74
C THR A 62 4.35 -6.34 3.00
N GLY A 63 4.09 -5.80 4.20
CA GLY A 63 4.28 -6.51 5.45
C GLY A 63 3.45 -7.79 5.52
N PHE A 64 2.15 -7.69 5.26
CA PHE A 64 1.24 -8.83 5.22
C PHE A 64 1.70 -9.88 4.20
N LEU A 65 1.98 -9.45 2.97
CA LEU A 65 2.34 -10.38 1.88
C LEU A 65 3.70 -11.06 2.11
N VAL A 66 4.69 -10.38 2.69
CA VAL A 66 5.98 -11.01 3.02
C VAL A 66 5.82 -12.07 4.11
N GLU A 67 4.89 -11.89 5.04
CA GLU A 67 4.63 -12.83 6.12
C GLU A 67 3.77 -14.03 5.71
N HIS A 68 2.86 -13.84 4.74
CA HIS A 68 1.80 -14.83 4.43
C HIS A 68 1.86 -15.42 3.02
N ALA A 69 2.62 -14.83 2.09
CA ALA A 69 2.80 -15.42 0.76
C ALA A 69 3.63 -16.73 0.86
N PRO A 70 3.30 -17.74 0.02
CA PRO A 70 3.96 -19.05 0.02
C PRO A 70 5.42 -19.03 -0.45
#